data_AF-A0A7V9VHQ6-F1
#
_entry.id   AF-A0A7V9VHQ6-F1
#
_cell.length_a   1.000
_cell.length_b   1.000
_cell.length_c   1.000
_cell.angle_alpha   90.00
_cell.angle_beta   90.00
_cell.angle_gamma   90.00
#
_symmetry.space_group_name_H-M   'P 1'
#
loop_
_entity.id
_entity.type
_entity.pdbx_description
1 polymer ?
#
loop_
_entity_poly.entity_id
_entity_poly.type
_entity_poly.pdbx_seq_one_letter_code
_entity_poly.pdbx_strand_id
1 'polypeptide(L)'
;MSDNDLRLRSERLPGGTFARAVFDSQLMQLSDKGGASHLIGESWSDVVAGELDTWTGNVIPVTRSDLRDGIVIDIHRLDTIPGVAARASKLGLKNPDFLAHVECNGRGTVIGVDAKFSIETAREEQVSSEATSRLLEKDELLTALLPSMHGTPTYASGLFVSPDYNLTRAMFRQRMGHRRMTVPRHDVVLVDVLGADMFSRLGEPQIMHRLIALDSLPIDAWSSLLAGQYYFRLSRAMYGLALDEQLPLLGHNEVRADDSHVLKQVERRASRADSAWELALLWDRDAEHIRCQRLALHQVVGSPVSGAELRDLADKTLVDLAPEARPSRNQVRKRLGKMFTDDVIGRTGVIMPPLADFPTELERVAAVSRDVAERYRSDIDAIVRGVVESLVADL
;
A
#
# COMPACT_ATOMS: atom_id res chain seq x y z
N MET A 1 -17.10 4.30 24.47
CA MET A 1 -17.67 4.01 23.14
C MET A 1 -18.54 2.76 23.23
N SER A 2 -19.70 2.76 22.57
CA SER A 2 -20.62 1.61 22.56
C SER A 2 -20.07 0.51 21.64
N ASP A 3 -20.13 -0.76 22.04
CA ASP A 3 -19.82 -1.96 21.22
C ASP A 3 -20.79 -2.15 20.02
N ASN A 4 -21.59 -1.13 19.70
CA ASN A 4 -22.69 -1.23 18.74
C ASN A 4 -22.20 -1.58 17.33
N ASP A 5 -21.06 -1.04 16.90
CA ASP A 5 -20.47 -1.34 15.59
C ASP A 5 -20.03 -2.80 15.41
N LEU A 6 -19.50 -3.44 16.47
CA LEU A 6 -19.14 -4.87 16.44
C LEU A 6 -20.35 -5.80 16.40
N ARG A 7 -21.46 -5.37 17.00
CA ARG A 7 -22.64 -6.22 17.23
C ARG A 7 -23.75 -6.00 16.20
N LEU A 8 -23.74 -4.87 15.50
CA LEU A 8 -24.73 -4.58 14.47
C LEU A 8 -24.67 -5.66 13.38
N ARG A 9 -25.82 -6.31 13.18
CA ARG A 9 -25.99 -7.34 12.16
C ARG A 9 -26.83 -6.80 11.01
N SER A 10 -26.40 -7.06 9.78
CA SER A 10 -27.15 -6.70 8.59
C SER A 10 -26.75 -7.58 7.42
N GLU A 11 -27.73 -8.02 6.62
CA GLU A 11 -27.49 -8.74 5.36
C GLU A 11 -26.87 -7.85 4.27
N ARG A 12 -26.90 -6.53 4.48
CA ARG A 12 -26.26 -5.53 3.61
C ARG A 12 -24.72 -5.51 3.74
N LEU A 13 -24.18 -6.18 4.75
CA LEU A 13 -22.74 -6.24 5.02
C LEU A 13 -22.19 -7.62 4.64
N PRO A 14 -21.03 -7.71 3.96
CA PRO A 14 -20.37 -8.99 3.76
C PRO A 14 -20.04 -9.66 5.10
N GLY A 15 -20.45 -10.92 5.25
CA GLY A 15 -20.28 -11.68 6.50
C GLY A 15 -21.23 -11.26 7.65
N GLY A 16 -22.09 -10.27 7.43
CA GLY A 16 -23.20 -9.91 8.31
C GLY A 16 -22.90 -8.88 9.40
N THR A 17 -21.64 -8.46 9.61
CA THR A 17 -21.23 -7.43 10.59
C THR A 17 -20.07 -6.62 10.05
N PHE A 18 -19.86 -5.39 10.53
CA PHE A 18 -18.71 -4.59 10.08
C PHE A 18 -17.36 -5.26 10.36
N ALA A 19 -17.23 -5.92 11.52
CA ALA A 19 -16.00 -6.61 11.89
C ALA A 19 -15.63 -7.72 10.91
N ARG A 20 -16.63 -8.42 10.35
CA ARG A 20 -16.40 -9.42 9.29
C ARG A 20 -16.20 -8.76 7.94
N ALA A 21 -16.94 -7.70 7.66
CA ALA A 21 -16.90 -6.99 6.39
C ALA A 21 -15.52 -6.37 6.10
N VAL A 22 -14.87 -5.74 7.10
CA VAL A 22 -13.52 -5.17 6.91
C VAL A 22 -12.43 -6.22 6.65
N PHE A 23 -12.74 -7.49 6.93
CA PHE A 23 -11.94 -8.68 6.67
C PHE A 23 -12.49 -9.53 5.52
N ASP A 24 -13.45 -9.02 4.76
CA ASP A 24 -13.88 -9.72 3.56
C ASP A 24 -12.76 -9.64 2.51
N SER A 25 -12.29 -10.80 2.04
CA SER A 25 -11.14 -10.86 1.14
C SER A 25 -11.41 -10.19 -0.21
N GLN A 26 -12.66 -10.25 -0.69
CA GLN A 26 -13.05 -9.61 -1.93
C GLN A 26 -13.11 -8.08 -1.74
N LEU A 27 -13.69 -7.59 -0.63
CA LEU A 27 -13.65 -6.17 -0.31
C LEU A 27 -12.21 -5.64 -0.22
N MET A 28 -11.32 -6.37 0.48
CA MET A 28 -9.92 -5.98 0.60
C MET A 28 -9.26 -5.87 -0.78
N GLN A 29 -9.38 -6.90 -1.62
CA GLN A 29 -8.81 -6.90 -2.98
C GLN A 29 -9.34 -5.76 -3.84
N LEU A 30 -10.66 -5.52 -3.85
CA LEU A 30 -11.26 -4.45 -4.63
C LEU A 30 -10.83 -3.06 -4.12
N SER A 31 -10.83 -2.87 -2.80
CA SER A 31 -10.44 -1.60 -2.18
C SER A 31 -8.96 -1.27 -2.40
N ASP A 32 -8.09 -2.28 -2.40
CA ASP A 32 -6.66 -2.11 -2.60
C ASP A 32 -6.29 -1.78 -4.06
N LYS A 33 -7.10 -2.17 -5.04
CA LYS A 33 -6.97 -1.64 -6.42
C LYS A 33 -7.11 -0.11 -6.45
N GLY A 34 -7.97 0.43 -5.58
CA GLY A 34 -8.10 1.87 -5.36
C GLY A 34 -7.11 2.43 -4.34
N GLY A 35 -6.12 1.68 -3.87
CA GLY A 35 -5.11 2.16 -2.93
C GLY A 35 -5.56 2.31 -1.47
N ALA A 36 -6.65 1.64 -1.05
CA ALA A 36 -7.18 1.77 0.31
C ALA A 36 -6.14 1.56 1.41
N SER A 37 -5.41 0.44 1.38
CA SER A 37 -4.44 0.15 2.45
C SER A 37 -3.31 1.18 2.54
N HIS A 38 -2.87 1.75 1.41
CA HIS A 38 -1.86 2.82 1.41
C HIS A 38 -2.40 4.10 2.04
N LEU A 39 -3.59 4.56 1.62
CA LEU A 39 -4.21 5.78 2.13
C LEU A 39 -4.58 5.67 3.62
N ILE A 40 -5.08 4.51 4.07
CA ILE A 40 -5.34 4.26 5.49
C ILE A 40 -4.04 4.33 6.29
N GLY A 41 -2.96 3.72 5.79
CA GLY A 41 -1.66 3.73 6.44
C GLY A 41 -1.06 5.12 6.55
N GLU A 42 -1.08 5.89 5.46
CA GLU A 42 -0.59 7.27 5.40
C GLU A 42 -1.36 8.18 6.38
N SER A 43 -2.69 8.15 6.31
CA SER A 43 -3.53 8.92 7.23
C SER A 43 -3.32 8.52 8.69
N TRP A 44 -3.11 7.23 8.95
CA TRP A 44 -2.84 6.76 10.30
C TRP A 44 -1.49 7.26 10.79
N SER A 45 -0.46 7.27 9.93
CA SER A 45 0.85 7.84 10.25
C SER A 45 0.72 9.33 10.61
N ASP A 46 -0.12 10.09 9.91
CA ASP A 46 -0.38 11.51 10.23
C ASP A 46 -1.08 11.70 11.58
N VAL A 47 -2.07 10.86 11.90
CA VAL A 47 -2.72 10.89 13.23
C VAL A 47 -1.73 10.54 14.33
N VAL A 48 -0.90 9.51 14.11
CA VAL A 48 0.14 9.12 15.06
C VAL A 48 1.17 10.23 15.25
N ALA A 49 1.59 10.91 14.18
CA ALA A 49 2.50 12.04 14.28
C ALA A 49 1.95 13.14 15.21
N GLY A 50 0.69 13.51 15.04
CA GLY A 50 0.03 14.50 15.90
C GLY A 50 -0.10 14.06 17.37
N GLU A 51 -0.32 12.76 17.62
CA GLU A 51 -0.31 12.21 18.97
C GLU A 51 1.10 12.21 19.59
N LEU A 52 2.10 11.78 18.82
CA LEU A 52 3.49 11.71 19.25
C LEU A 52 4.05 13.10 19.61
N ASP A 53 3.62 14.16 18.92
CA ASP A 53 3.97 15.55 19.28
C ASP A 53 3.60 15.88 20.73
N THR A 54 2.54 15.28 21.27
CA THR A 54 2.12 15.47 22.67
C THR A 54 3.00 14.71 23.67
N TRP A 55 3.77 13.72 23.23
CA TRP A 55 4.63 12.93 24.12
C TRP A 55 5.90 13.70 24.48
N THR A 56 6.39 14.57 23.61
CA THR A 56 7.62 15.33 23.84
C THR A 56 7.54 16.15 25.13
N GLY A 57 8.52 15.96 26.01
CA GLY A 57 8.57 16.56 27.35
C GLY A 57 7.73 15.84 28.41
N ASN A 58 6.99 14.80 28.04
CA ASN A 58 6.13 14.02 28.93
C ASN A 58 6.65 12.59 29.13
N VAL A 59 6.08 11.92 30.14
CA VAL A 59 6.35 10.50 30.37
C VAL A 59 5.77 9.67 29.23
N ILE A 60 6.56 8.74 28.69
CA ILE A 60 6.12 7.85 27.62
C ILE A 60 4.92 7.00 28.10
N PRO A 61 3.80 6.92 27.32
CA PRO A 61 2.56 6.31 27.79
C PRO A 61 2.57 4.77 27.66
N VAL A 62 3.54 4.12 28.30
CA VAL A 62 3.70 2.65 28.27
C VAL A 62 3.73 2.02 29.66
N THR A 63 3.33 0.75 29.71
CA THR A 63 3.36 -0.05 30.95
C THR A 63 4.59 -0.95 31.06
N ARG A 64 5.52 -0.87 30.09
CA ARG A 64 6.75 -1.67 30.09
C ARG A 64 7.73 -1.16 31.12
N SER A 65 8.36 -2.07 31.87
CA SER A 65 9.26 -1.73 32.96
C SER A 65 10.56 -1.04 32.51
N ASP A 66 11.06 -1.34 31.31
CA ASP A 66 12.32 -0.80 30.78
C ASP A 66 12.20 0.64 30.27
N LEU A 67 10.99 1.06 29.92
CA LEU A 67 10.66 2.43 29.49
C LEU A 67 9.76 3.15 30.49
N ARG A 68 9.44 2.50 31.62
CA ARG A 68 8.54 3.04 32.63
C ARG A 68 9.13 4.32 33.19
N ASP A 69 8.30 5.35 33.25
CA ASP A 69 8.66 6.68 33.75
C ASP A 69 9.71 7.42 32.87
N GLY A 70 10.03 6.89 31.68
CA GLY A 70 10.94 7.54 30.74
C GLY A 70 10.33 8.82 30.17
N ILE A 71 11.14 9.87 30.03
CA ILE A 71 10.69 11.16 29.48
C ILE A 71 11.06 11.21 28.00
N VAL A 72 10.10 11.46 27.13
CA VAL A 72 10.38 11.63 25.70
C VAL A 72 11.04 12.99 25.48
N ILE A 73 12.25 12.98 24.91
CA ILE A 73 13.05 14.17 24.65
C ILE A 73 12.75 14.74 23.28
N ASP A 74 12.73 13.88 22.27
CA ASP A 74 12.35 14.24 20.90
C ASP A 74 11.79 13.03 20.14
N ILE A 75 11.11 13.32 19.03
CA ILE A 75 10.57 12.32 18.10
C ILE A 75 10.87 12.77 16.67
N HIS A 76 11.35 11.84 15.86
CA HIS A 76 11.71 12.06 14.46
C HIS A 76 10.87 11.16 13.56
N ARG A 77 10.15 11.76 12.62
CA ARG A 77 9.29 11.06 11.66
C ARG A 77 10.10 10.60 10.45
N LEU A 78 10.40 9.30 10.38
CA LEU A 78 11.29 8.72 9.37
C LEU A 78 10.64 8.51 8.00
N ASP A 79 9.35 8.22 7.96
CA ASP A 79 8.59 7.97 6.72
C ASP A 79 8.55 9.20 5.79
N THR A 80 8.70 10.41 6.35
CA THR A 80 8.78 11.67 5.58
C THR A 80 10.15 11.99 5.02
N ILE A 81 11.21 11.30 5.47
CA ILE A 81 12.58 11.61 5.07
C ILE A 81 12.91 10.87 3.75
N PRO A 82 13.18 11.61 2.65
CA PRO A 82 13.41 10.99 1.36
C PRO A 82 14.55 9.95 1.38
N GLY A 83 14.23 8.77 0.86
CA GLY A 83 15.19 7.68 0.66
C GLY A 83 15.51 6.83 1.89
N VAL A 84 15.00 7.14 3.10
CA VAL A 84 15.24 6.31 4.30
C VAL A 84 14.75 4.88 4.09
N ALA A 85 13.51 4.70 3.66
CA ALA A 85 12.94 3.38 3.38
C ALA A 85 13.74 2.63 2.29
N ALA A 86 14.20 3.33 1.25
CA ALA A 86 15.01 2.74 0.18
C ALA A 86 16.39 2.29 0.69
N ARG A 87 17.05 3.08 1.53
CA ARG A 87 18.34 2.75 2.15
C ARG A 87 18.21 1.58 3.12
N ALA A 88 17.22 1.59 4.01
CA ALA A 88 16.93 0.48 4.92
C ALA A 88 16.66 -0.82 4.13
N SER A 89 15.86 -0.74 3.06
CA SER A 89 15.58 -1.89 2.21
C SER A 89 16.82 -2.43 1.49
N LYS A 90 17.72 -1.57 1.00
CA LYS A 90 19.01 -2.00 0.40
C LYS A 90 19.89 -2.77 1.39
N LEU A 91 19.75 -2.48 2.68
CA LEU A 91 20.48 -3.12 3.77
C LEU A 91 19.76 -4.36 4.34
N GLY A 92 18.59 -4.71 3.81
CA GLY A 92 17.76 -5.80 4.33
C GLY A 92 17.15 -5.51 5.70
N LEU A 93 17.09 -4.25 6.10
CA LEU A 93 16.55 -3.81 7.39
C LEU A 93 15.09 -3.37 7.27
N LYS A 94 14.37 -3.47 8.38
CA LYS A 94 13.08 -2.80 8.56
C LYS A 94 13.35 -1.43 9.17
N ASN A 95 12.68 -0.40 8.67
CA ASN A 95 12.68 0.92 9.28
C ASN A 95 11.35 1.12 10.02
N PRO A 96 11.37 1.60 11.27
CA PRO A 96 10.16 2.10 11.91
C PRO A 96 9.68 3.38 11.21
N ASP A 97 8.43 3.76 11.47
CA ASP A 97 7.86 5.01 10.95
C ASP A 97 8.43 6.22 11.69
N PHE A 98 8.78 6.06 12.96
CA PHE A 98 9.33 7.10 13.84
C PHE A 98 10.49 6.58 14.69
N LEU A 99 11.36 7.49 15.11
CA LEU A 99 12.33 7.27 16.20
C LEU A 99 11.97 8.18 17.36
N ALA A 100 12.01 7.65 18.58
CA ALA A 100 11.87 8.44 19.80
C ALA A 100 13.14 8.35 20.63
N HIS A 101 13.64 9.51 21.08
CA HIS A 101 14.67 9.59 22.11
C HIS A 101 14.00 9.75 23.46
N VAL A 102 14.29 8.83 24.37
CA VAL A 102 13.67 8.74 25.70
C VAL A 102 14.76 8.76 26.76
N GLU A 103 14.65 9.64 27.74
CA GLU A 103 15.50 9.62 28.92
C GLU A 103 14.93 8.65 29.97
N CYS A 104 15.64 7.55 30.21
CA CYS A 104 15.30 6.55 31.22
C CYS A 104 16.40 6.51 32.28
N ASN A 105 16.06 6.79 33.56
CA ASN A 105 17.00 6.77 34.68
C ASN A 105 18.28 7.61 34.42
N GLY A 106 18.12 8.79 33.80
CA GLY A 106 19.25 9.68 33.45
C GLY A 106 20.12 9.18 32.29
N ARG A 107 19.63 8.24 31.47
CA ARG A 107 20.31 7.75 30.26
C ARG A 107 19.42 7.89 29.03
N GLY A 108 19.99 8.45 27.97
CA GLY A 108 19.35 8.53 26.66
C GLY A 108 19.21 7.14 26.03
N THR A 109 17.97 6.79 25.69
CA THR A 109 17.58 5.54 25.04
C THR A 109 16.84 5.85 23.74
N VAL A 110 17.20 5.19 22.65
CA VAL A 110 16.51 5.32 21.37
C VAL A 110 15.62 4.11 21.15
N ILE A 111 14.38 4.36 20.75
CA ILE A 111 13.42 3.33 20.38
C ILE A 111 12.78 3.63 19.02
N GLY A 112 12.46 2.57 18.29
CA GLY A 112 11.59 2.67 17.12
C GLY A 112 10.12 2.79 17.55
N VAL A 113 9.34 3.59 16.83
CA VAL A 113 7.89 3.64 16.99
C VAL A 113 7.26 3.44 15.62
N ASP A 114 6.37 2.48 15.51
CA ASP A 114 5.81 2.05 14.22
C ASP A 114 4.26 2.16 14.27
N ALA A 115 3.70 2.89 13.31
CA ALA A 115 2.28 3.17 13.23
C ALA A 115 1.57 2.00 12.53
N LYS A 116 0.65 1.35 13.26
CA LYS A 116 -0.10 0.20 12.74
C LYS A 116 -1.60 0.36 12.95
N PHE A 117 -2.30 0.68 11.87
CA PHE A 117 -3.75 0.79 11.88
C PHE A 117 -4.44 -0.54 12.26
N SER A 118 -3.93 -1.68 11.76
CA SER A 118 -4.32 -3.02 12.22
C SER A 118 -3.12 -3.75 12.83
N ILE A 119 -3.23 -4.06 14.11
CA ILE A 119 -2.15 -4.70 14.88
C ILE A 119 -1.85 -6.14 14.42
N GLU A 120 -2.75 -6.79 13.68
CA GLU A 120 -2.51 -8.15 13.14
C GLU A 120 -1.38 -8.20 12.08
N THR A 121 -0.99 -7.03 11.56
CA THR A 121 0.08 -6.88 10.57
C THR A 121 1.42 -6.50 11.20
N ALA A 122 1.41 -6.15 12.48
CA ALA A 122 2.60 -5.75 13.22
C ALA A 122 3.53 -6.94 13.43
N ARG A 123 4.84 -6.69 13.28
CA ARG A 123 5.89 -7.69 13.53
C ARG A 123 6.98 -7.09 14.39
N GLU A 124 7.41 -7.82 15.41
CA GLU A 124 8.39 -7.35 16.39
C GLU A 124 9.69 -6.85 15.75
N GLU A 125 10.10 -7.42 14.61
CA GLU A 125 11.32 -7.00 13.91
C GLU A 125 11.25 -5.55 13.39
N GLN A 126 10.07 -4.95 13.30
CA GLN A 126 9.89 -3.56 12.85
C GLN A 126 10.31 -2.54 13.92
N VAL A 127 10.26 -2.93 15.19
CA VAL A 127 10.56 -2.07 16.34
C VAL A 127 11.66 -2.65 17.22
N SER A 128 12.39 -3.66 16.77
CA SER A 128 13.42 -4.28 17.60
C SER A 128 14.60 -3.33 17.84
N SER A 129 15.23 -3.46 19.01
CA SER A 129 16.45 -2.72 19.34
C SER A 129 17.57 -3.00 18.35
N GLU A 130 17.71 -4.26 17.89
CA GLU A 130 18.71 -4.65 16.90
C GLU A 130 18.47 -3.94 15.56
N ALA A 131 17.23 -3.91 15.07
CA ALA A 131 16.90 -3.22 13.82
C ALA A 131 17.18 -1.72 13.92
N THR A 132 16.81 -1.10 15.04
CA THR A 132 17.02 0.32 15.32
C THR A 132 18.52 0.66 15.40
N SER A 133 19.30 -0.13 16.14
CA SER A 133 20.76 0.03 16.27
C SER A 133 21.44 -0.10 14.91
N ARG A 134 21.13 -1.15 14.16
CA ARG A 134 21.74 -1.40 12.84
C ARG A 134 21.36 -0.35 11.80
N LEU A 135 20.16 0.23 11.91
CA LEU A 135 19.73 1.31 11.03
C LEU A 135 20.56 2.57 11.30
N LEU A 136 20.74 2.94 12.58
CA LEU A 136 21.48 4.13 12.99
C LEU A 136 23.01 3.99 12.84
N GLU A 137 23.56 2.78 12.96
CA GLU A 137 24.98 2.51 12.71
C GLU A 137 25.36 2.63 11.22
N LYS A 138 24.40 2.42 10.32
CA LYS A 138 24.65 2.33 8.87
C LYS A 138 24.18 3.55 8.07
N ASP A 139 23.50 4.50 8.71
CA ASP A 139 22.95 5.67 8.06
C ASP A 139 23.30 6.94 8.85
N GLU A 140 24.39 7.59 8.44
CA GLU A 140 24.90 8.82 9.06
C GLU A 140 23.86 9.94 9.10
N LEU A 141 22.95 9.99 8.13
CA LEU A 141 21.87 10.98 8.09
C LEU A 141 20.88 10.73 9.22
N LEU A 142 20.54 9.47 9.50
CA LEU A 142 19.68 9.11 10.62
C LEU A 142 20.39 9.33 11.96
N THR A 143 21.68 9.05 12.06
CA THR A 143 22.47 9.37 13.26
C THR A 143 22.45 10.86 13.55
N ALA A 144 22.55 11.70 12.52
CA ALA A 144 22.54 13.16 12.64
C ALA A 144 21.20 13.73 13.13
N LEU A 145 20.10 12.98 13.05
CA LEU A 145 18.80 13.39 13.59
C LEU A 145 18.77 13.37 15.12
N LEU A 146 19.74 12.75 15.80
CA LEU A 146 19.76 12.59 17.25
C LEU A 146 20.88 13.42 17.92
N PRO A 147 20.97 14.75 17.71
CA PRO A 147 22.10 15.56 18.15
C PRO A 147 22.18 15.75 19.68
N SER A 148 21.08 15.53 20.40
CA SER A 148 21.00 15.66 21.85
C SER A 148 21.51 14.45 22.63
N MET A 149 21.95 13.38 21.95
CA MET A 149 22.48 12.21 22.63
C MET A 149 23.93 12.44 23.08
N HIS A 150 24.11 12.74 24.37
CA HIS A 150 25.42 12.77 25.00
C HIS A 150 25.90 11.34 25.32
N GLY A 151 26.93 10.88 24.62
CA GLY A 151 27.55 9.56 24.83
C GLY A 151 27.05 8.48 23.86
N THR A 152 27.38 7.21 24.13
CA THR A 152 26.94 6.09 23.30
C THR A 152 25.45 5.83 23.52
N PRO A 153 24.61 5.87 22.47
CA PRO A 153 23.18 5.61 22.60
C PRO A 153 22.90 4.21 23.14
N THR A 154 21.94 4.10 24.05
CA THR A 154 21.35 2.81 24.42
C THR A 154 20.14 2.55 23.52
N TYR A 155 19.97 1.33 23.05
CA TYR A 155 18.82 0.95 22.22
C TYR A 155 17.91 0.01 22.99
N ALA A 156 16.61 0.28 22.97
CA ALA A 156 15.59 -0.61 23.53
C ALA A 156 14.58 -1.03 22.46
N SER A 157 13.89 -2.15 22.68
CA SER A 157 12.80 -2.54 21.78
C SER A 157 11.70 -1.50 21.89
N GLY A 158 11.20 -1.09 20.74
CA GLY A 158 10.22 -0.05 20.57
C GLY A 158 8.78 -0.51 20.75
N LEU A 159 7.88 0.26 20.15
CA LEU A 159 6.44 0.21 20.42
C LEU A 159 5.65 0.36 19.12
N PHE A 160 4.44 -0.19 19.12
CA PHE A 160 3.45 0.07 18.09
C PHE A 160 2.43 1.10 18.57
N VAL A 161 2.01 1.97 17.67
CA VAL A 161 0.87 2.87 17.92
C VAL A 161 -0.28 2.43 17.04
N SER A 162 -1.42 2.12 17.66
CA SER A 162 -2.60 1.57 16.99
C SER A 162 -3.87 2.28 17.44
N PRO A 163 -4.91 2.41 16.61
CA PRO A 163 -6.14 3.07 17.02
C PRO A 163 -6.83 2.32 18.15
N ASP A 164 -7.32 3.07 19.13
CA ASP A 164 -8.16 2.57 20.21
C ASP A 164 -9.61 2.45 19.75
N TYR A 165 -9.94 1.34 19.10
CA TYR A 165 -11.32 1.06 18.73
C TYR A 165 -11.69 -0.39 18.98
N ASN A 166 -13.00 -0.65 18.91
CA ASN A 166 -13.58 -1.91 19.35
C ASN A 166 -12.95 -3.14 18.65
N LEU A 167 -12.50 -3.01 17.40
CA LEU A 167 -11.82 -4.09 16.68
C LEU A 167 -10.45 -4.42 17.27
N THR A 168 -9.57 -3.45 17.48
CA THR A 168 -8.25 -3.64 18.11
C THR A 168 -8.39 -4.30 19.48
N ARG A 169 -9.36 -3.84 20.28
CA ARG A 169 -9.67 -4.43 21.60
C ARG A 169 -10.16 -5.88 21.48
N ALA A 170 -10.97 -6.20 20.47
CA ALA A 170 -11.45 -7.57 20.22
C ALA A 170 -10.32 -8.50 19.74
N MET A 171 -9.35 -7.99 18.96
CA MET A 171 -8.17 -8.73 18.52
C MET A 171 -7.27 -9.12 19.68
N PHE A 172 -6.99 -8.22 20.63
CA PHE A 172 -6.21 -8.55 21.83
C PHE A 172 -6.87 -9.64 22.69
N ARG A 173 -8.20 -9.73 22.66
CA ARG A 173 -8.96 -10.81 23.30
C ARG A 173 -9.02 -12.10 22.46
N GLN A 174 -8.32 -12.14 21.32
CA GLN A 174 -8.25 -13.24 20.35
C GLN A 174 -9.60 -13.72 19.82
N ARG A 175 -10.59 -12.82 19.71
CA ARG A 175 -11.94 -13.17 19.23
C ARG A 175 -12.15 -12.87 17.74
N MET A 176 -11.26 -12.10 17.10
CA MET A 176 -11.39 -11.61 15.72
C MET A 176 -10.01 -11.37 15.09
N GLY A 177 -9.95 -11.32 13.75
CA GLY A 177 -8.74 -11.05 12.95
C GLY A 177 -8.46 -12.14 11.91
N HIS A 178 -7.65 -11.83 10.89
CA HIS A 178 -7.19 -12.80 9.89
C HIS A 178 -6.00 -13.62 10.38
N ARG A 179 -5.17 -13.02 11.23
CA ARG A 179 -3.93 -13.61 11.72
C ARG A 179 -3.92 -13.62 13.24
N ARG A 180 -3.24 -14.63 13.80
CA ARG A 180 -2.93 -14.64 15.22
C ARG A 180 -1.98 -13.48 15.51
N MET A 181 -2.32 -12.65 16.49
CA MET A 181 -1.44 -11.60 16.97
C MET A 181 -0.17 -12.20 17.55
N THR A 182 0.98 -11.68 17.13
CA THR A 182 2.30 -12.03 17.67
C THR A 182 2.81 -10.99 18.66
N VAL A 183 2.33 -9.74 18.57
CA VAL A 183 2.74 -8.63 19.43
C VAL A 183 1.95 -8.63 20.75
N PRO A 184 2.60 -8.52 21.91
CA PRO A 184 1.93 -8.45 23.21
C PRO A 184 1.30 -7.06 23.45
N ARG A 185 0.23 -7.02 24.25
CA ARG A 185 -0.52 -5.77 24.51
C ARG A 185 0.32 -4.64 25.11
N HIS A 186 1.34 -4.96 25.92
CA HIS A 186 2.18 -3.94 26.56
C HIS A 186 3.14 -3.25 25.59
N ASP A 187 3.33 -3.79 24.38
CA ASP A 187 4.13 -3.16 23.30
C ASP A 187 3.28 -2.22 22.43
N VAL A 188 1.99 -2.03 22.75
CA VAL A 188 1.07 -1.27 21.92
C VAL A 188 0.47 -0.10 22.70
N VAL A 189 0.69 1.11 22.22
CA VAL A 189 -0.01 2.31 22.67
C VAL A 189 -1.28 2.46 21.84
N LEU A 190 -2.41 2.67 22.52
CA LEU A 190 -3.71 2.85 21.88
C LEU A 190 -4.07 4.33 21.89
N VAL A 191 -4.47 4.85 20.73
CA VAL A 191 -4.79 6.27 20.53
C VAL A 191 -6.24 6.39 20.10
N ASP A 192 -7.01 7.18 20.84
CA ASP A 192 -8.41 7.44 20.52
C ASP A 192 -8.50 8.24 19.20
N VAL A 193 -9.29 7.73 18.26
CA VAL A 193 -9.49 8.37 16.95
C VAL A 193 -10.90 8.09 16.44
N LEU A 194 -11.55 9.10 15.86
CA LEU A 194 -12.86 8.94 15.24
C LEU A 194 -12.73 8.62 13.74
N GLY A 195 -13.81 8.08 13.16
CA GLY A 195 -13.88 7.85 11.72
C GLY A 195 -13.73 9.15 10.92
N ALA A 196 -14.26 10.26 11.42
CA ALA A 196 -14.11 11.58 10.81
C ALA A 196 -12.65 12.02 10.72
N ASP A 197 -11.87 11.88 11.80
CA ASP A 197 -10.46 12.31 11.83
C ASP A 197 -9.62 11.53 10.82
N MET A 198 -9.93 10.23 10.66
CA MET A 198 -9.24 9.36 9.71
C MET A 198 -9.70 9.55 8.27
N PHE A 199 -11.00 9.58 8.00
CA PHE A 199 -11.50 9.38 6.63
C PHE A 199 -12.05 10.64 5.97
N SER A 200 -12.36 11.71 6.71
CA SER A 200 -12.97 12.91 6.13
C SER A 200 -12.04 13.67 5.18
N ARG A 201 -10.72 13.52 5.35
CA ARG A 201 -9.69 14.15 4.53
C ARG A 201 -9.12 13.23 3.46
N LEU A 202 -9.47 11.94 3.49
CA LEU A 202 -8.97 10.95 2.54
C LEU A 202 -9.94 10.83 1.36
N GLY A 203 -9.67 11.62 0.32
CA GLY A 203 -10.46 11.65 -0.90
C GLY A 203 -11.81 12.37 -0.72
N GLU A 204 -12.80 11.97 -1.51
CA GLU A 204 -14.09 12.65 -1.60
C GLU A 204 -15.16 12.05 -0.67
N PRO A 205 -15.54 12.75 0.41
CA PRO A 205 -16.53 12.26 1.37
C PRO A 205 -17.89 11.95 0.74
N GLN A 206 -18.19 12.58 -0.40
CA GLN A 206 -19.47 12.45 -1.11
C GLN A 206 -19.77 10.99 -1.52
N ILE A 207 -18.76 10.25 -1.99
CA ILE A 207 -18.94 8.84 -2.37
C ILE A 207 -19.26 8.01 -1.13
N MET A 208 -18.52 8.21 -0.04
CA MET A 208 -18.81 7.54 1.24
C MET A 208 -20.22 7.89 1.74
N HIS A 209 -20.63 9.15 1.69
CA HIS A 209 -21.99 9.56 2.07
C HIS A 209 -23.06 8.84 1.26
N ARG A 210 -22.87 8.67 -0.06
CA ARG A 210 -23.80 7.91 -0.91
C ARG A 210 -23.86 6.43 -0.50
N LEU A 211 -22.72 5.80 -0.24
CA LEU A 211 -22.66 4.40 0.16
C LEU A 211 -23.29 4.16 1.55
N ILE A 212 -23.02 5.06 2.51
CA ILE A 212 -23.66 5.05 3.84
C ILE A 212 -25.18 5.19 3.70
N ALA A 213 -25.65 6.13 2.87
CA ALA A 213 -27.07 6.34 2.65
C ALA A 213 -27.74 5.13 1.99
N LEU A 214 -27.08 4.47 1.03
CA LEU A 214 -27.58 3.27 0.37
C LEU A 214 -27.81 2.14 1.38
N ASP A 215 -26.87 1.93 2.28
CA ASP A 215 -26.98 0.91 3.33
C ASP A 215 -27.95 1.29 4.45
N SER A 216 -28.15 2.58 4.74
CA SER A 216 -29.09 3.11 5.75
C SER A 216 -29.07 2.38 7.10
N LEU A 217 -27.88 1.95 7.56
CA LEU A 217 -27.75 1.24 8.82
C LEU A 217 -27.84 2.21 10.01
N PRO A 218 -28.36 1.78 11.18
CA PRO A 218 -28.48 2.63 12.37
C PRO A 218 -27.14 2.82 13.08
N ILE A 219 -26.17 3.37 12.35
CA ILE A 219 -24.84 3.69 12.84
C ILE A 219 -24.34 4.98 12.19
N ASP A 220 -23.69 5.83 12.98
CA ASP A 220 -22.96 6.96 12.43
C ASP A 220 -21.54 6.52 12.07
N ALA A 221 -21.28 6.38 10.77
CA ALA A 221 -19.99 5.95 10.24
C ALA A 221 -18.86 6.95 10.49
N TRP A 222 -19.17 8.23 10.71
CA TRP A 222 -18.15 9.25 11.01
C TRP A 222 -17.73 9.20 12.47
N SER A 223 -18.63 8.78 13.36
CA SER A 223 -18.32 8.56 14.78
C SER A 223 -17.79 7.14 15.10
N SER A 224 -17.91 6.19 14.18
CA SER A 224 -17.37 4.82 14.34
C SER A 224 -16.21 4.56 13.38
N LEU A 225 -15.00 4.39 13.92
CA LEU A 225 -13.82 4.07 13.11
C LEU A 225 -14.00 2.78 12.29
N LEU A 226 -14.69 1.76 12.86
CA LEU A 226 -14.91 0.49 12.18
C LEU A 226 -15.87 0.62 10.99
N ALA A 227 -17.01 1.31 11.17
CA ALA A 227 -17.94 1.55 10.07
C ALA A 227 -17.34 2.52 9.04
N GLY A 228 -16.63 3.56 9.49
CA GLY A 228 -15.87 4.46 8.62
C GLY A 228 -14.85 3.72 7.75
N GLN A 229 -14.09 2.78 8.33
CA GLN A 229 -13.12 1.96 7.61
C GLN A 229 -13.80 1.13 6.52
N TYR A 230 -14.94 0.50 6.82
CA TYR A 230 -15.69 -0.28 5.84
C TYR A 230 -16.16 0.58 4.66
N TYR A 231 -16.81 1.73 4.93
CA TYR A 231 -17.29 2.61 3.87
C TYR A 231 -16.16 3.27 3.10
N PHE A 232 -15.02 3.56 3.74
CA PHE A 232 -13.82 4.03 3.06
C PHE A 232 -13.26 2.95 2.13
N ARG A 233 -13.18 1.69 2.58
CA ARG A 233 -12.77 0.58 1.70
C ARG A 233 -13.71 0.43 0.51
N LEU A 234 -15.02 0.51 0.72
CA LEU A 234 -15.99 0.50 -0.38
C LEU A 234 -15.80 1.68 -1.33
N SER A 235 -15.60 2.90 -0.82
CA SER A 235 -15.37 4.06 -1.70
C SER A 235 -14.12 3.84 -2.55
N ARG A 236 -13.02 3.36 -1.97
CA ARG A 236 -11.81 3.01 -2.73
C ARG A 236 -12.02 1.84 -3.70
N ALA A 237 -12.88 0.88 -3.38
CA ALA A 237 -13.29 -0.14 -4.35
C ALA A 237 -13.99 0.50 -5.57
N MET A 238 -14.84 1.51 -5.38
CA MET A 238 -15.46 2.26 -6.49
C MET A 238 -14.42 2.94 -7.37
N TYR A 239 -13.39 3.55 -6.77
CA TYR A 239 -12.27 4.12 -7.51
C TYR A 239 -11.51 3.06 -8.31
N GLY A 240 -11.18 1.92 -7.68
CA GLY A 240 -10.48 0.82 -8.36
C GLY A 240 -11.28 0.28 -9.55
N LEU A 241 -12.60 0.18 -9.42
CA LEU A 241 -13.50 -0.28 -10.48
C LEU A 241 -13.67 0.74 -11.60
N ALA A 242 -13.73 2.04 -11.27
CA ALA A 242 -13.73 3.10 -12.27
C ALA A 242 -12.41 3.14 -13.05
N LEU A 243 -11.27 2.92 -12.37
CA LEU A 243 -9.98 2.78 -13.03
C LEU A 243 -9.96 1.55 -13.95
N ASP A 244 -10.52 0.42 -13.52
CA ASP A 244 -10.65 -0.77 -14.37
C ASP A 244 -11.42 -0.45 -15.67
N GLU A 245 -12.44 0.42 -15.63
CA GLU A 245 -13.20 0.85 -16.82
C GLU A 245 -12.50 1.91 -17.68
N GLN A 246 -11.64 2.75 -17.11
CA GLN A 246 -11.04 3.90 -17.80
C GLN A 246 -9.61 3.67 -18.28
N LEU A 247 -8.87 2.76 -17.63
CA LEU A 247 -7.50 2.47 -18.02
C LEU A 247 -7.46 1.86 -19.43
N PRO A 248 -6.48 2.26 -20.26
CA PRO A 248 -6.27 1.64 -21.56
C PRO A 248 -6.25 0.11 -21.47
N LEU A 249 -6.77 -0.54 -22.51
CA LEU A 249 -6.57 -1.97 -22.70
C LEU A 249 -5.13 -2.26 -23.13
N LEU A 250 -4.52 -1.31 -23.86
CA LEU A 250 -3.10 -1.29 -24.20
C LEU A 250 -2.62 0.16 -24.26
N GLY A 251 -1.66 0.53 -23.41
CA GLY A 251 -1.18 1.90 -23.28
C GLY A 251 -0.49 2.15 -21.94
N HIS A 252 -0.06 3.38 -21.70
CA HIS A 252 0.46 3.79 -20.41
C HIS A 252 -0.67 4.12 -19.42
N ASN A 253 -0.52 3.65 -18.18
CA ASN A 253 -1.49 3.88 -17.11
C ASN A 253 -1.29 5.27 -16.49
N GLU A 254 -1.68 6.31 -17.23
CA GLU A 254 -1.62 7.70 -16.75
C GLU A 254 -3.00 8.23 -16.28
N VAL A 255 -4.05 7.41 -16.42
CA VAL A 255 -5.40 7.81 -16.06
C VAL A 255 -5.56 7.78 -14.54
N ARG A 256 -6.01 8.90 -14.00
CA ARG A 256 -6.55 8.99 -12.64
C ARG A 256 -8.07 8.96 -12.74
N ALA A 257 -8.72 8.23 -11.85
CA ALA A 257 -10.17 8.24 -11.78
C ALA A 257 -10.64 9.63 -11.38
N ASP A 258 -11.49 10.23 -12.22
CA ASP A 258 -12.18 11.49 -11.93
C ASP A 258 -13.27 11.25 -10.89
N ASP A 259 -13.20 11.98 -9.79
CA ASP A 259 -14.15 11.93 -8.68
C ASP A 259 -15.60 12.15 -9.14
N SER A 260 -15.81 13.12 -10.02
CA SER A 260 -17.15 13.43 -10.56
C SER A 260 -17.68 12.28 -11.39
N HIS A 261 -16.82 11.58 -12.11
CA HIS A 261 -17.18 10.37 -12.83
C HIS A 261 -17.53 9.24 -11.87
N VAL A 262 -16.69 8.95 -10.87
CA VAL A 262 -16.94 7.86 -9.90
C VAL A 262 -18.27 8.08 -9.20
N LEU A 263 -18.55 9.30 -8.73
CA LEU A 263 -19.81 9.63 -8.08
C LEU A 263 -21.01 9.40 -9.00
N LYS A 264 -20.96 9.85 -10.26
CA LYS A 264 -22.02 9.59 -11.25
C LYS A 264 -22.24 8.10 -11.50
N GLN A 265 -21.16 7.30 -11.53
CA GLN A 265 -21.28 5.85 -11.69
C GLN A 265 -21.92 5.18 -10.48
N VAL A 266 -21.54 5.60 -9.27
CA VAL A 266 -22.17 5.15 -8.02
C VAL A 266 -23.66 5.48 -8.02
N GLU A 267 -24.04 6.72 -8.33
CA GLU A 267 -25.45 7.14 -8.38
C GLU A 267 -26.26 6.37 -9.42
N ARG A 268 -25.70 6.17 -10.63
CA ARG A 268 -26.33 5.38 -11.69
C ARG A 268 -26.58 3.94 -11.25
N ARG A 269 -25.60 3.30 -10.62
CA ARG A 269 -25.65 1.88 -10.24
C ARG A 269 -26.39 1.62 -8.94
N ALA A 270 -26.46 2.59 -8.03
CA ALA A 270 -27.18 2.49 -6.77
C ALA A 270 -28.68 2.17 -6.97
N SER A 271 -29.27 2.61 -8.08
CA SER A 271 -30.66 2.28 -8.43
C SER A 271 -30.94 0.78 -8.63
N ARG A 272 -29.89 -0.04 -8.79
CA ARG A 272 -29.96 -1.48 -9.09
C ARG A 272 -29.39 -2.36 -7.97
N ALA A 273 -29.01 -1.78 -6.83
CA ALA A 273 -28.38 -2.47 -5.71
C ALA A 273 -29.15 -2.23 -4.42
N ASP A 274 -29.30 -3.27 -3.59
CA ASP A 274 -29.97 -3.21 -2.29
C ASP A 274 -29.02 -2.81 -1.15
N SER A 275 -27.70 -2.77 -1.44
CA SER A 275 -26.65 -2.37 -0.51
C SER A 275 -25.43 -1.79 -1.23
N ALA A 276 -24.58 -1.09 -0.49
CA ALA A 276 -23.30 -0.57 -0.96
C ALA A 276 -22.33 -1.69 -1.36
N TRP A 277 -22.37 -2.83 -0.66
CA TRP A 277 -21.57 -3.99 -1.03
C TRP A 277 -22.04 -4.63 -2.34
N GLU A 278 -23.36 -4.82 -2.50
CA GLU A 278 -23.90 -5.33 -3.75
C GLU A 278 -23.58 -4.42 -4.93
N LEU A 279 -23.65 -3.09 -4.76
CA LEU A 279 -23.23 -2.13 -5.78
C LEU A 279 -21.79 -2.42 -6.24
N ALA A 280 -20.87 -2.66 -5.30
CA ALA A 280 -19.49 -3.01 -5.63
C ALA A 280 -19.39 -4.30 -6.44
N LEU A 281 -20.13 -5.33 -6.07
CA LEU A 281 -20.17 -6.61 -6.78
C LEU A 281 -20.76 -6.50 -8.19
N LEU A 282 -21.83 -5.71 -8.34
CA LEU A 282 -22.45 -5.45 -9.64
C LEU A 282 -21.46 -4.75 -10.57
N TRP A 283 -20.77 -3.73 -10.08
CA TRP A 283 -19.78 -3.00 -10.87
C TRP A 283 -18.55 -3.84 -11.15
N ASP A 284 -18.08 -4.65 -10.20
CA ASP A 284 -16.96 -5.57 -10.44
C ASP A 284 -17.27 -6.57 -11.56
N ARG A 285 -18.49 -7.11 -11.61
CA ARG A 285 -18.94 -7.97 -12.69
C ARG A 285 -19.02 -7.23 -14.03
N ASP A 286 -19.52 -6.00 -14.05
CA ASP A 286 -19.57 -5.18 -15.27
C ASP A 286 -18.15 -4.94 -15.82
N ALA A 287 -17.17 -4.70 -14.94
CA ALA A 287 -15.78 -4.41 -15.31
C ALA A 287 -14.97 -5.67 -15.70
N GLU A 288 -15.43 -6.87 -15.37
CA GLU A 288 -14.68 -8.12 -15.62
C GLU A 288 -14.39 -8.35 -17.10
N HIS A 289 -15.35 -8.02 -17.98
CA HIS A 289 -15.16 -8.14 -19.41
C HIS A 289 -13.98 -7.28 -19.91
N ILE A 290 -13.86 -6.05 -19.42
CA ILE A 290 -12.77 -5.13 -19.76
C ILE A 290 -11.43 -5.67 -19.25
N ARG A 291 -11.40 -6.25 -18.04
CA ARG A 291 -10.19 -6.90 -17.50
C ARG A 291 -9.75 -8.09 -18.33
N CYS A 292 -10.69 -8.94 -18.77
CA CYS A 292 -10.39 -10.05 -19.67
C CYS A 292 -9.81 -9.57 -21.01
N GLN A 293 -10.39 -8.51 -21.60
CA GLN A 293 -9.86 -7.91 -22.83
C GLN A 293 -8.44 -7.38 -22.65
N ARG A 294 -8.20 -6.63 -21.57
CA ARG A 294 -6.87 -6.09 -21.23
C ARG A 294 -5.85 -7.21 -21.04
N LEU A 295 -6.22 -8.27 -20.32
CA LEU A 295 -5.34 -9.43 -20.11
C LEU A 295 -4.98 -10.11 -21.44
N ALA A 296 -5.95 -10.33 -22.33
CA ALA A 296 -5.71 -10.94 -23.63
C ALA A 296 -4.79 -10.07 -24.51
N LEU A 297 -4.94 -8.74 -24.49
CA LEU A 297 -4.02 -7.83 -25.18
C LEU A 297 -2.60 -7.90 -24.58
N HIS A 298 -2.44 -7.89 -23.26
CA HIS A 298 -1.12 -8.03 -22.65
C HIS A 298 -0.46 -9.39 -22.92
N GLN A 299 -1.24 -10.46 -23.08
CA GLN A 299 -0.71 -11.77 -23.45
C GLN A 299 -0.09 -11.75 -24.85
N VAL A 300 -0.68 -11.05 -25.82
CA VAL A 300 -0.13 -10.94 -27.18
C VAL A 300 1.03 -9.95 -27.28
N VAL A 301 1.14 -8.99 -26.35
CA VAL A 301 2.26 -8.02 -26.25
C VAL A 301 3.33 -8.48 -25.22
N GLY A 302 3.38 -9.78 -24.91
CA GLY A 302 4.40 -10.34 -24.04
C GLY A 302 5.81 -10.28 -24.64
N SER A 303 6.83 -10.22 -23.79
CA SER A 303 8.25 -10.23 -24.20
C SER A 303 8.54 -11.34 -25.23
N PRO A 304 9.18 -11.02 -26.37
CA PRO A 304 9.40 -11.99 -27.44
C PRO A 304 10.52 -13.00 -27.14
N VAL A 305 11.27 -12.76 -26.06
CA VAL A 305 12.42 -13.55 -25.59
C VAL A 305 12.03 -14.39 -24.39
N SER A 306 12.46 -15.65 -24.39
CA SER A 306 12.22 -16.55 -23.26
C SER A 306 13.04 -16.15 -22.03
N GLY A 307 12.56 -16.51 -20.84
CA GLY A 307 13.30 -16.22 -19.60
C GLY A 307 14.65 -16.95 -19.49
N ALA A 308 14.89 -18.01 -20.25
CA ALA A 308 16.19 -18.68 -20.31
C ALA A 308 17.15 -17.89 -21.21
N GLU A 309 16.73 -17.59 -22.43
CA GLU A 309 17.51 -16.83 -23.41
C GLU A 309 17.90 -15.44 -22.88
N LEU A 310 16.97 -14.73 -22.22
CA LEU A 310 17.28 -13.43 -21.62
C LEU A 310 18.32 -13.53 -20.50
N ARG A 311 18.34 -14.64 -19.73
CA ARG A 311 19.37 -14.83 -18.70
C ARG A 311 20.74 -14.98 -19.33
N ASP A 312 20.84 -15.81 -20.36
CA ASP A 312 22.12 -16.08 -21.04
C ASP A 312 22.66 -14.81 -21.71
N LEU A 313 21.79 -14.04 -22.37
CA LEU A 313 22.15 -12.76 -23.01
C LEU A 313 22.54 -11.69 -21.99
N ALA A 314 21.78 -11.57 -20.90
CA ALA A 314 22.10 -10.63 -19.82
C ALA A 314 23.45 -11.01 -19.18
N ASP A 315 23.68 -12.28 -18.87
CA ASP A 315 24.92 -12.73 -18.24
C ASP A 315 26.13 -12.45 -19.14
N LYS A 316 26.04 -12.78 -20.43
CA LYS A 316 27.08 -12.47 -21.43
C LYS A 316 27.41 -10.97 -21.46
N THR A 317 26.41 -10.11 -21.31
CA THR A 317 26.58 -8.64 -21.33
C THR A 317 27.11 -8.09 -20.00
N LEU A 318 26.72 -8.70 -18.88
CA LEU A 318 27.06 -8.23 -17.53
C LEU A 318 28.46 -8.68 -17.08
N VAL A 319 29.07 -9.68 -17.73
CA VAL A 319 30.40 -10.22 -17.36
C VAL A 319 31.47 -9.13 -17.30
N ASP A 320 31.41 -8.16 -18.20
CA ASP A 320 32.42 -7.09 -18.31
C ASP A 320 32.21 -5.93 -17.32
N LEU A 321 31.11 -5.94 -16.56
CA LEU A 321 30.80 -4.92 -15.55
C LEU A 321 31.31 -5.33 -14.16
N ALA A 322 31.75 -4.35 -13.37
CA ALA A 322 32.04 -4.54 -11.96
C ALA A 322 30.78 -5.01 -11.20
N PRO A 323 30.86 -5.95 -10.24
CA PRO A 323 29.70 -6.53 -9.56
C PRO A 323 28.70 -5.50 -9.00
N GLU A 324 29.21 -4.41 -8.42
CA GLU A 324 28.47 -3.30 -7.84
C GLU A 324 27.70 -2.45 -8.86
N ALA A 325 28.13 -2.45 -10.13
CA ALA A 325 27.50 -1.71 -11.22
C ALA A 325 26.51 -2.56 -12.04
N ARG A 326 26.35 -3.85 -11.72
CA ARG A 326 25.50 -4.76 -12.49
C ARG A 326 24.02 -4.54 -12.16
N PRO A 327 23.17 -4.15 -13.13
CA PRO A 327 21.73 -4.20 -12.92
C PRO A 327 21.28 -5.65 -12.70
N SER A 328 20.25 -5.83 -11.88
CA SER A 328 19.64 -7.14 -11.70
C SER A 328 19.00 -7.63 -13.00
N ARG A 329 19.00 -8.94 -13.23
CA ARG A 329 18.31 -9.56 -14.38
C ARG A 329 16.83 -9.18 -14.46
N ASN A 330 16.20 -8.93 -13.31
CA ASN A 330 14.80 -8.49 -13.26
C ASN A 330 14.63 -7.05 -13.77
N GLN A 331 15.59 -6.15 -13.52
CA GLN A 331 15.59 -4.80 -14.10
C GLN A 331 15.74 -4.86 -15.61
N VAL A 332 16.68 -5.66 -16.13
CA VAL A 332 16.87 -5.87 -17.58
C VAL A 332 15.58 -6.39 -18.22
N ARG A 333 14.96 -7.44 -17.64
CA ARG A 333 13.69 -7.99 -18.12
C ARG A 333 12.56 -6.98 -18.14
N LYS A 334 12.38 -6.21 -17.06
CA LYS A 334 11.34 -5.18 -16.98
C LYS A 334 11.55 -4.08 -18.01
N ARG A 335 12.79 -3.63 -18.20
CA ARG A 335 13.14 -2.58 -19.15
C ARG A 335 12.95 -3.04 -20.60
N LEU A 336 13.41 -4.24 -20.94
CA LEU A 336 13.20 -4.85 -22.26
C LEU A 336 11.71 -5.05 -22.56
N GLY A 337 10.95 -5.61 -21.62
CA GLY A 337 9.51 -5.82 -21.77
C GLY A 337 8.74 -4.51 -21.94
N LYS A 338 9.13 -3.46 -21.21
CA LYS A 338 8.59 -2.11 -21.40
C LYS A 338 8.90 -1.58 -22.79
N MET A 339 10.16 -1.60 -23.22
CA MET A 339 10.54 -1.13 -24.56
C MET A 339 9.78 -1.87 -25.68
N PHE A 340 9.67 -3.20 -25.59
CA PHE A 340 8.90 -3.98 -26.56
C PHE A 340 7.43 -3.56 -26.60
N THR A 341 6.83 -3.38 -25.43
CA THR A 341 5.43 -2.93 -25.30
C THR A 341 5.25 -1.53 -25.89
N ASP A 342 6.19 -0.62 -25.62
CA ASP A 342 6.17 0.76 -26.11
C ASP A 342 6.29 0.81 -27.64
N ASP A 343 7.11 -0.06 -28.24
CA ASP A 343 7.24 -0.16 -29.70
C ASP A 343 5.97 -0.73 -30.37
N VAL A 344 5.31 -1.70 -29.73
CA VAL A 344 4.01 -2.18 -30.19
C VAL A 344 2.96 -1.06 -30.08
N ILE A 345 2.88 -0.37 -28.93
CA ILE A 345 1.98 0.78 -28.73
C ILE A 345 2.26 1.87 -29.76
N GLY A 346 3.51 2.17 -30.07
CA GLY A 346 3.90 3.18 -31.06
C GLY A 346 3.36 2.89 -32.46
N ARG A 347 3.08 1.62 -32.77
CA ARG A 347 2.50 1.20 -34.06
C ARG A 347 1.01 0.96 -34.01
N THR A 348 0.48 0.50 -32.87
CA THR A 348 -0.95 0.23 -32.73
C THR A 348 -1.75 1.44 -32.29
N GLY A 349 -1.10 2.43 -31.67
CA GLY A 349 -1.76 3.45 -30.86
C GLY A 349 -2.19 2.91 -29.49
N VAL A 350 -2.64 3.83 -28.63
CA VAL A 350 -3.30 3.51 -27.37
C VAL A 350 -4.69 2.96 -27.65
N ILE A 351 -5.05 1.84 -27.00
CA ILE A 351 -6.33 1.18 -27.16
C ILE A 351 -7.16 1.42 -25.91
N MET A 352 -8.29 2.12 -26.06
CA MET A 352 -9.19 2.46 -24.95
C MET A 352 -10.42 1.55 -24.95
N PRO A 353 -10.93 1.15 -23.77
CA PRO A 353 -12.25 0.54 -23.66
C PRO A 353 -13.37 1.59 -23.79
N PRO A 354 -14.62 1.18 -24.11
CA PRO A 354 -15.00 -0.15 -24.58
C PRO A 354 -14.67 -0.34 -26.07
N LEU A 355 -14.35 -1.57 -26.48
CA LEU A 355 -14.16 -1.93 -27.89
C LEU A 355 -15.42 -2.59 -28.45
N ALA A 356 -15.86 -2.11 -29.62
CA ALA A 356 -17.00 -2.69 -30.33
C ALA A 356 -16.68 -4.06 -30.95
N ASP A 357 -15.45 -4.24 -31.45
CA ASP A 357 -14.97 -5.49 -32.08
C ASP A 357 -13.59 -5.87 -31.51
N PHE A 358 -13.61 -6.50 -30.33
CA PHE A 358 -12.39 -6.92 -29.65
C PHE A 358 -11.58 -7.98 -30.42
N PRO A 359 -12.18 -9.02 -31.02
CA PRO A 359 -11.42 -10.02 -31.79
C PRO A 359 -10.58 -9.41 -32.92
N THR A 360 -11.17 -8.52 -33.74
CA THR A 360 -10.45 -7.87 -34.84
C THR A 360 -9.29 -7.02 -34.32
N GLU A 361 -9.49 -6.30 -33.22
CA GLU A 361 -8.44 -5.47 -32.62
C GLU A 361 -7.33 -6.32 -32.00
N LEU A 362 -7.66 -7.44 -31.37
CA LEU A 362 -6.69 -8.39 -30.83
C LEU A 362 -5.84 -9.01 -31.95
N GLU A 363 -6.43 -9.38 -33.08
CA GLU A 363 -5.71 -9.90 -34.25
C GLU A 363 -4.75 -8.87 -34.84
N ARG A 364 -5.21 -7.60 -34.94
CA ARG A 364 -4.38 -6.47 -35.39
C ARG A 364 -3.16 -6.28 -34.50
N VAL A 365 -3.36 -6.23 -33.19
CA VAL A 365 -2.27 -6.08 -32.21
C VAL A 365 -1.33 -7.28 -32.25
N ALA A 366 -1.86 -8.51 -32.34
CA ALA A 366 -1.04 -9.71 -32.43
C ALA A 366 -0.18 -9.73 -33.70
N ALA A 367 -0.70 -9.25 -34.84
CA ALA A 367 0.07 -9.13 -36.08
C ALA A 367 1.22 -8.12 -35.94
N VAL A 368 0.95 -6.94 -35.36
CA VAL A 368 2.00 -5.93 -35.10
C VAL A 368 3.03 -6.44 -34.09
N SER A 369 2.59 -7.09 -33.02
CA SER A 369 3.48 -7.67 -32.01
C SER A 369 4.43 -8.71 -32.61
N ARG A 370 3.94 -9.58 -33.52
CA ARG A 370 4.81 -10.54 -34.24
C ARG A 370 5.87 -9.85 -35.09
N ASP A 371 5.50 -8.81 -35.83
CA ASP A 371 6.44 -8.04 -36.67
C ASP A 371 7.51 -7.33 -35.82
N VAL A 372 7.10 -6.71 -34.69
CA VAL A 372 8.06 -6.12 -33.74
C VAL A 372 8.95 -7.20 -33.11
N ALA A 373 8.39 -8.38 -32.78
CA ALA A 373 9.14 -9.49 -32.20
C ALA A 373 10.21 -10.04 -33.13
N GLU A 374 9.95 -10.08 -34.43
CA GLU A 374 10.93 -10.52 -35.43
C GLU A 374 12.17 -9.63 -35.44
N ARG A 375 11.98 -8.30 -35.45
CA ARG A 375 13.07 -7.33 -35.29
C ARG A 375 13.82 -7.48 -33.97
N TYR A 376 13.09 -7.70 -32.87
CA TYR A 376 13.73 -7.90 -31.57
C TYR A 376 14.60 -9.14 -31.55
N ARG A 377 14.19 -10.24 -32.20
CA ARG A 377 14.99 -11.47 -32.28
C ARG A 377 16.20 -11.33 -33.18
N SER A 378 16.12 -10.58 -34.28
CA SER A 378 17.28 -10.34 -35.15
C SER A 378 18.37 -9.54 -34.45
N ASP A 379 17.98 -8.58 -33.60
CA ASP A 379 18.89 -7.59 -33.03
C ASP A 379 19.06 -7.75 -31.50
N ILE A 380 18.71 -8.92 -30.94
CA ILE A 380 18.51 -9.06 -29.50
C ILE A 380 19.78 -8.78 -28.66
N ASP A 381 20.95 -9.21 -29.14
CA ASP A 381 22.24 -8.96 -28.48
C ASP A 381 22.48 -7.43 -28.34
N ALA A 382 22.19 -6.66 -29.39
CA ALA A 382 22.40 -5.20 -29.39
C ALA A 382 21.37 -4.49 -28.50
N ILE A 383 20.11 -4.92 -28.54
CA ILE A 383 19.04 -4.35 -27.72
C ILE A 383 19.32 -4.60 -26.24
N VAL A 384 19.66 -5.84 -25.85
CA VAL A 384 19.97 -6.18 -24.46
C VAL A 384 21.18 -5.38 -23.96
N ARG A 385 22.21 -5.20 -24.78
CA ARG A 385 23.35 -4.35 -24.45
C ARG A 385 22.94 -2.90 -24.18
N GLY A 386 22.18 -2.28 -25.08
CA GLY A 386 21.68 -0.91 -24.88
C GLY A 386 20.80 -0.76 -23.64
N VAL A 387 19.99 -1.78 -23.31
CA VAL A 387 19.21 -1.83 -22.07
C VAL A 387 20.11 -1.83 -20.84
N VAL A 388 21.16 -2.66 -20.83
CA VAL A 388 22.11 -2.74 -19.73
C VAL A 388 22.85 -1.41 -19.57
N GLU A 389 23.37 -0.84 -20.66
CA GLU A 389 24.06 0.46 -20.65
C GLU A 389 23.17 1.59 -20.10
N SER A 390 21.91 1.67 -20.53
CA SER A 390 20.94 2.63 -20.00
C SER A 390 20.71 2.44 -18.50
N LEU A 391 20.58 1.19 -18.03
CA LEU A 391 20.35 0.92 -16.61
C LEU A 391 21.58 1.24 -15.75
N VAL A 392 22.78 1.07 -16.29
CA VAL A 392 24.03 1.45 -15.60
C VAL A 392 24.14 2.96 -15.49
N ALA A 393 23.72 3.72 -16.51
CA ALA A 393 23.73 5.18 -16.47
C ALA A 393 22.73 5.78 -15.46
N ASP A 394 21.68 5.04 -15.12
CA ASP A 394 20.66 5.44 -14.13
C ASP A 394 21.07 5.12 -12.67
N LEU A 395 22.18 4.39 -12.46
CA LEU A 395 22.74 4.03 -11.14
C LEU A 395 23.77 5.06 -10.68
#